data_AF-A0A533T4V7-F1
#
_entry.id   AF-A0A533T4V7-F1
#
_cell.length_a   1.000
_cell.length_b   1.000
_cell.length_c   1.000
_cell.angle_alpha   90.00
_cell.angle_beta   90.00
_cell.angle_gamma   90.00
#
_symmetry.space_group_name_H-M   'P 1'
#
loop_
_entity.id
_entity.type
_entity.pdbx_description
1 polymer ?
#
loop_
_entity_poly.entity_id
_entity_poly.type
_entity_poly.pdbx_seq_one_letter_code
_entity_poly.pdbx_strand_id
1 'polypeptide(L)'
;MDKIWEYIRSNPKKFFFQVAFALFVVWIFFDDYGIVKRIRMESEHRVLLDRQKYEQKKILENELRIQHAHEPDSIEKAAREKYNFRKPGETLFIIKTR
;
A
#
# COMPACT_ATOMS: atom_id res chain seq x y z
N MET A 1 -4.78 -47.00 -13.72
CA MET A 1 -6.19 -46.56 -13.61
C MET A 1 -7.00 -47.58 -12.82
N ASP A 2 -6.83 -48.88 -13.08
CA ASP A 2 -7.66 -49.96 -12.51
C ASP A 2 -7.56 -50.07 -10.98
N LYS A 3 -6.35 -49.92 -10.43
CA LYS A 3 -6.12 -49.96 -8.97
C LYS A 3 -6.82 -48.84 -8.20
N ILE A 4 -6.98 -47.66 -8.81
CA ILE A 4 -7.66 -46.52 -8.19
C ILE A 4 -9.17 -46.81 -8.13
N TRP A 5 -9.72 -47.35 -9.22
CA TRP A 5 -11.13 -47.75 -9.30
C TRP A 5 -11.46 -48.90 -8.34
N GLU A 6 -10.55 -49.86 -8.21
CA GLU A 6 -10.66 -50.99 -7.27
C GLU A 6 -10.61 -50.51 -5.81
N TYR A 7 -9.72 -49.56 -5.49
CA TYR A 7 -9.65 -48.93 -4.18
C TYR A 7 -10.94 -48.17 -3.83
N ILE A 8 -11.45 -47.33 -4.74
CA ILE A 8 -12.69 -46.56 -4.56
C ILE A 8 -13.89 -47.48 -4.31
N ARG A 9 -14.00 -48.58 -5.09
CA ARG A 9 -15.09 -49.56 -4.94
C ARG A 9 -14.98 -50.36 -3.63
N SER A 10 -13.77 -50.69 -3.18
CA SER A 10 -13.55 -51.46 -1.95
C SER A 10 -13.88 -50.68 -0.67
N ASN A 11 -13.64 -49.37 -0.64
CA ASN A 11 -13.75 -48.53 0.56
C ASN A 11 -14.29 -47.12 0.25
N PRO A 12 -15.54 -46.99 -0.24
CA PRO A 12 -16.07 -45.72 -0.74
C PRO A 12 -16.16 -44.63 0.34
N LYS A 13 -16.47 -45.00 1.59
CA LYS A 13 -16.56 -44.04 2.71
C LYS A 13 -15.21 -43.41 3.03
N LYS A 14 -14.13 -44.20 3.04
CA LYS A 14 -12.78 -43.69 3.36
C LYS A 14 -12.28 -42.74 2.28
N PHE A 15 -12.49 -43.09 1.02
CA PHE A 15 -12.17 -42.23 -0.11
C PHE A 15 -12.96 -40.91 -0.05
N PHE A 16 -14.27 -40.97 0.24
CA PHE A 16 -15.09 -39.78 0.43
C PHE A 16 -14.53 -38.86 1.53
N PHE A 17 -14.19 -39.40 2.71
CA PHE A 17 -13.60 -38.61 3.79
C PHE A 17 -12.23 -38.01 3.42
N GLN A 18 -11.39 -38.74 2.68
CA GLN A 18 -10.10 -38.21 2.20
C GLN A 18 -10.28 -37.05 1.23
N VAL A 19 -11.20 -37.18 0.27
CA VAL A 19 -11.51 -36.11 -0.69
C VAL A 19 -12.13 -34.92 0.02
N ALA A 20 -13.09 -35.15 0.92
CA ALA A 20 -13.71 -34.10 1.71
C ALA A 20 -12.69 -33.36 2.59
N PHE A 21 -11.75 -34.08 3.21
CA PHE A 21 -10.66 -33.47 3.97
C PHE A 21 -9.73 -32.64 3.10
N ALA A 22 -9.34 -33.14 1.93
CA ALA A 22 -8.51 -32.40 0.99
C ALA A 22 -9.21 -31.10 0.53
N LEU A 23 -10.49 -31.17 0.18
CA LEU A 23 -11.29 -29.99 -0.17
C LEU A 23 -11.42 -29.01 1.00
N PHE A 24 -11.60 -29.51 2.22
CA PHE A 24 -11.66 -28.68 3.42
C PHE A 24 -10.35 -27.95 3.68
N VAL A 25 -9.21 -28.63 3.51
CA VAL A 25 -7.89 -28.00 3.62
C VAL A 25 -7.72 -26.91 2.57
N VAL A 26 -8.02 -27.20 1.30
CA VAL A 26 -7.96 -26.20 0.22
C VAL A 26 -8.87 -25.01 0.52
N TRP A 27 -10.08 -25.25 1.01
CA TRP A 27 -11.01 -24.19 1.39
C TRP A 27 -10.42 -23.29 2.48
N ILE A 28 -9.86 -23.83 3.57
CA ILE A 28 -9.22 -23.03 4.63
C ILE A 28 -8.10 -22.12 4.10
N PHE A 29 -7.33 -22.58 3.11
CA PHE A 29 -6.23 -21.78 2.57
C PHE A 29 -6.70 -20.65 1.65
N PHE A 30 -7.73 -20.91 0.83
CA PHE A 30 -8.12 -20.04 -0.28
C PHE A 30 -9.45 -19.30 -0.09
N ASP A 31 -10.18 -19.55 1.00
CA ASP A 31 -11.43 -18.85 1.30
C ASP A 31 -11.20 -17.36 1.64
N ASP A 32 -12.30 -16.60 1.67
CA ASP A 32 -12.29 -15.15 1.92
C ASP A 32 -11.78 -14.73 3.30
N TYR A 33 -11.62 -15.66 4.24
CA TYR A 33 -10.97 -15.47 5.53
C TYR A 33 -9.71 -16.34 5.69
N GLY A 34 -9.23 -16.89 4.58
CA GLY A 34 -8.12 -17.82 4.54
C GLY A 34 -6.77 -17.20 4.90
N ILE A 35 -5.81 -18.09 5.11
CA ILE A 35 -4.45 -17.74 5.57
C ILE A 35 -3.74 -16.81 4.58
N VAL A 36 -3.93 -17.04 3.27
CA VAL A 36 -3.30 -16.23 2.23
C VAL A 36 -3.73 -14.76 2.31
N LYS A 37 -5.03 -14.52 2.50
CA LYS A 37 -5.58 -13.16 2.63
C LYS A 37 -5.05 -12.48 3.88
N ARG A 38 -4.97 -13.20 5.01
CA ARG A 38 -4.41 -12.67 6.25
C ARG A 38 -2.96 -12.22 6.09
N ILE A 39 -2.12 -13.01 5.42
CA ILE A 39 -0.71 -12.64 5.16
C ILE A 39 -0.63 -11.37 4.31
N ARG A 40 -1.47 -11.27 3.27
CA ARG A 40 -1.54 -10.07 2.41
C ARG A 40 -1.99 -8.84 3.20
N MET A 41 -3.04 -8.97 4.00
CA MET A 41 -3.56 -7.88 4.84
C MET A 41 -2.51 -7.38 5.83
N GLU A 42 -1.78 -8.29 6.48
CA GLU A 42 -0.67 -7.91 7.38
C GLU A 42 0.45 -7.16 6.65
N SER A 43 0.76 -7.56 5.41
CA SER A 43 1.73 -6.84 4.58
C SER A 43 1.25 -5.45 4.20
N GLU A 44 0.00 -5.32 3.74
CA GLU A 44 -0.60 -4.03 3.41
C GLU A 44 -0.68 -3.13 4.65
N HIS A 45 -1.02 -3.69 5.80
CA HIS A 45 -1.08 -2.96 7.07
C HIS A 45 0.28 -2.37 7.45
N ARG A 46 1.38 -3.14 7.34
CA ARG A 46 2.74 -2.63 7.56
C ARG A 46 3.10 -1.49 6.61
N VAL A 47 2.80 -1.65 5.32
CA VAL A 47 3.05 -0.61 4.31
C VAL A 47 2.28 0.68 4.63
N LEU A 48 1.02 0.56 5.04
CA LEU A 48 0.20 1.71 5.43
C LEU A 48 0.75 2.41 6.69
N LEU A 49 1.20 1.64 7.69
CA LEU A 49 1.83 2.20 8.90
C LEU A 49 3.12 2.94 8.58
N ASP A 50 3.97 2.39 7.72
CA ASP A 50 5.22 3.06 7.33
C ASP A 50 4.94 4.34 6.54
N ARG A 51 3.95 4.30 5.64
CA ARG A 51 3.49 5.51 4.92
C ARG A 51 2.94 6.56 5.88
N GLN A 52 2.15 6.15 6.86
CA GLN A 52 1.61 7.06 7.87
C GLN A 52 2.74 7.75 8.66
N LYS A 53 3.74 6.99 9.13
CA LYS A 53 4.90 7.54 9.85
C LYS A 53 5.68 8.53 8.98
N TYR A 54 5.90 8.20 7.72
CA TYR A 54 6.62 9.06 6.78
C TYR A 54 5.88 10.38 6.53
N GLU A 55 4.57 10.34 6.30
CA GLU A 55 3.77 11.56 6.09
C GLU A 55 3.66 12.39 7.38
N GLN A 56 3.54 11.76 8.56
CA GLN A 56 3.60 12.48 9.84
C GLN A 56 4.93 13.23 10.02
N LYS A 57 6.05 12.61 9.64
CA LYS A 57 7.36 13.27 9.69
C LYS A 57 7.41 14.48 8.75
N LYS A 58 6.87 14.36 7.54
CA LYS A 58 6.77 15.51 6.61
C LYS A 58 5.91 16.65 7.14
N ILE A 59 4.80 16.33 7.82
CA ILE A 59 3.95 17.35 8.43
C ILE A 59 4.76 18.14 9.46
N LEU A 60 5.46 17.45 10.36
CA LEU A 60 6.31 18.09 11.36
C LEU A 60 7.41 18.96 10.71
N GLU A 61 8.10 18.42 9.70
CA GLU A 61 9.13 19.17 8.96
C GLU A 61 8.54 20.42 8.28
N ASN A 62 7.35 20.33 7.68
CA ASN A 62 6.68 21.46 7.07
C ASN A 62 6.20 22.49 8.09
N GLU A 63 5.67 22.06 9.23
CA GLU A 63 5.29 22.96 10.32
C GLU A 63 6.48 23.76 10.82
N LEU A 64 7.63 23.11 11.05
CA LEU A 64 8.87 23.81 11.41
C LEU A 64 9.30 24.80 10.33
N ARG A 65 9.21 24.42 9.05
CA ARG A 65 9.52 25.34 7.94
C ARG A 65 8.61 26.55 7.89
N ILE A 66 7.31 26.37 8.16
CA ILE A 66 6.33 27.46 8.20
C ILE A 66 6.61 28.36 9.41
N GLN A 67 6.88 27.80 10.58
CA GLN A 67 7.21 28.57 11.78
C GLN A 67 8.46 29.43 11.57
N HIS A 68 9.48 28.91 10.89
CA HIS A 68 10.69 29.66 10.51
C HIS A 68 10.49 30.61 9.32
N ALA A 69 9.39 30.50 8.58
CA ALA A 69 9.04 31.41 7.49
C ALA A 69 8.23 32.64 7.97
N HIS A 70 8.24 32.95 9.27
CA HIS A 70 7.48 34.08 9.84
C HIS A 70 7.90 35.47 9.33
N GLU A 71 9.02 35.60 8.62
CA GLU A 71 9.35 36.83 7.92
C GLU A 71 8.54 36.91 6.61
N PRO A 72 7.66 37.91 6.42
CA PRO A 72 6.86 38.06 5.21
C PRO A 72 7.69 38.03 3.92
N ASP A 73 8.90 38.59 3.98
CA ASP A 73 9.87 38.58 2.88
C ASP A 73 10.36 37.17 2.53
N SER A 74 10.44 36.26 3.52
CA SER A 74 10.84 34.87 3.29
C SER A 74 9.74 34.07 2.55
N ILE A 75 8.47 34.38 2.82
CA ILE A 75 7.32 33.73 2.15
C ILE A 75 7.22 34.21 0.70
N GLU A 76 7.30 35.52 0.45
CA GLU A 76 7.26 36.05 -0.92
C GLU A 76 8.45 35.53 -1.74
N LYS A 77 9.65 35.50 -1.16
CA LYS A 77 10.83 34.93 -1.82
C LYS A 77 10.65 33.46 -2.16
N ALA A 78 10.19 32.63 -1.23
CA ALA A 78 9.92 31.21 -1.49
C ALA A 78 8.83 30.99 -2.54
N ALA A 79 7.77 31.80 -2.53
CA ALA A 79 6.69 31.77 -3.51
C ALA A 79 7.18 32.11 -4.93
N ARG A 80 8.03 33.14 -5.05
CA ARG A 80 8.62 33.58 -6.33
C ARG A 80 9.66 32.60 -6.85
N GLU A 81 10.60 32.15 -6.02
CA GLU A 81 11.71 31.28 -6.46
C GLU A 81 11.30 29.83 -6.71
N LYS A 82 10.45 29.26 -5.85
CA LYS A 82 10.10 27.84 -5.93
C LYS A 82 8.89 27.56 -6.81
N TYR A 83 7.91 28.48 -6.80
CA TYR A 83 6.62 28.28 -7.46
C TYR A 83 6.36 29.27 -8.60
N ASN A 84 7.31 30.19 -8.88
CA ASN A 84 7.18 31.21 -9.93
C ASN A 84 5.91 32.07 -9.79
N PHE A 85 5.42 32.28 -8.56
CA PHE A 85 4.28 33.16 -8.33
C PHE A 85 4.63 34.61 -8.68
N ARG A 86 3.67 35.32 -9.29
CA ARG A 86 3.79 36.71 -9.72
C ARG A 86 2.48 37.46 -9.47
N LYS A 87 2.55 38.77 -9.29
CA LYS A 87 1.35 39.62 -9.18
C LYS A 87 0.72 39.82 -10.57
N PRO A 88 -0.60 40.05 -10.65
CA PRO A 88 -1.25 40.42 -11.91
C PRO A 88 -0.56 41.65 -12.54
N GLY A 89 -0.15 41.54 -13.80
CA GLY A 89 0.57 42.60 -14.52
C GLY A 89 2.11 42.50 -14.48
N GLU A 90 2.71 41.62 -13.67
CA GLU A 90 4.16 41.38 -13.69
C GLU A 90 4.58 40.47 -14.86
N THR A 91 5.72 40.77 -15.49
CA THR A 91 6.34 39.93 -16.52
C THR A 91 7.41 39.04 -15.89
N LEU A 92 7.27 37.72 -16.02
CA LEU A 92 8.21 36.73 -15.46
C LEU A 92 9.21 36.30 -16.54
N PHE A 93 10.51 36.36 -16.24
CA PHE A 93 11.58 35.87 -17.10
C PHE A 93 12.22 34.62 -16.48
N ILE A 94 12.15 33.48 -17.18
CA ILE A 94 12.82 32.24 -16.76
C ILE A 94 14.07 32.04 -17.64
N ILE A 95 15.24 32.16 -17.03
CA ILE A 95 16.52 32.02 -17.71
C ILE A 95 17.03 30.59 -17.49
N LYS A 96 17.19 29.82 -18.57
CA LYS A 96 17.88 28.53 -18.52
C LYS A 96 19.34 28.73 -18.93
N THR A 97 20.26 28.45 -18.02
CA THR A 97 21.65 28.22 -18.40
C THR A 97 21.73 26.89 -19.16
N ARG A 98 22.30 26.94 -20.37
CA ARG A 98 22.53 25.77 -21.22
C ARG A 98 23.84 25.09 -20.82
#